data_AF-A0A4P9Z708-F1
#
_entry.id   AF-A0A4P9Z708-F1
#
_cell.length_a   1.000
_cell.length_b   1.000
_cell.length_c   1.000
_cell.angle_alpha   90.00
_cell.angle_beta   90.00
_cell.angle_gamma   90.00
#
_symmetry.space_group_name_H-M   'P 1'
#
loop_
_entity.id
_entity.type
_entity.pdbx_description
1 polymer ?
#
loop_
_entity_poly.entity_id
_entity_poly.type
_entity_poly.pdbx_seq_one_letter_code
_entity_poly.pdbx_strand_id
1 'polypeptide(L)'
;NGHEFVVDIDINDCRNRYALTKGVTQQQIKKEYNADVTTRGKYYPDRSRATSDDPPLHLHITAATQANLDAAIKRINELMTEEPGAYTATSPPPSQRDFRPRERSILSEKVFLTFEPTPGFHVKPKLIGPQGAFVKHIQNETGARVTIRGQGSGYIEVATGKEAEEPMHLSIT
;
A
#
# COMPACT_ATOMS: atom_id res chain seq x y z
N ASN A 1 25.52 2.48 28.60
CA ASN A 1 24.47 1.52 28.19
C ASN A 1 23.13 2.22 28.27
N GLY A 2 22.70 2.84 27.16
CA GLY A 2 21.37 3.42 27.09
C GLY A 2 20.38 2.28 26.94
N HIS A 3 19.48 2.10 27.91
CA HIS A 3 18.38 1.17 27.77
C HIS A 3 17.37 1.76 26.78
N GLU A 4 17.17 1.09 25.65
CA GLU A 4 16.08 1.43 24.74
C GLU A 4 14.76 0.95 25.36
N PHE A 5 13.76 1.82 25.35
CA PHE A 5 12.41 1.49 25.78
C PHE A 5 11.69 0.82 24.62
N VAL A 6 10.96 -0.26 24.90
CA VAL A 6 10.33 -1.15 23.91
C VAL A 6 8.88 -1.41 24.30
N VAL A 7 7.97 -1.32 23.33
CA VAL A 7 6.58 -1.79 23.44
C VAL A 7 6.14 -2.45 22.13
N ASP A 8 5.37 -3.52 22.25
CA ASP A 8 4.67 -4.16 21.13
C ASP A 8 3.17 -3.83 21.16
N ILE A 9 2.62 -3.38 20.03
CA ILE A 9 1.19 -3.06 19.86
C ILE A 9 0.58 -4.04 18.87
N ASP A 10 -0.38 -4.84 19.33
CA ASP A 10 -1.18 -5.73 18.48
C ASP A 10 -2.03 -4.91 17.51
N ILE A 11 -1.86 -5.15 16.21
CA ILE A 11 -2.63 -4.49 15.15
C ILE A 11 -3.41 -5.50 14.29
N ASN A 12 -3.48 -6.77 14.69
CA ASN A 12 -4.04 -7.85 13.87
C ASN A 12 -5.51 -7.57 13.51
N ASP A 13 -6.30 -7.11 14.47
CA ASP A 13 -7.72 -6.81 14.28
C ASP A 13 -7.99 -5.32 14.03
N CYS A 14 -6.93 -4.51 13.92
CA CYS A 14 -7.08 -3.09 13.65
C CYS A 14 -7.63 -2.89 12.23
N ARG A 15 -8.74 -2.15 12.11
CA ARG A 15 -9.32 -1.78 10.81
C ARG A 15 -8.32 -1.00 9.95
N ASN A 16 -7.52 -0.13 10.59
CA ASN A 16 -6.54 0.71 9.93
C ASN A 16 -5.12 0.10 9.88
N ARG A 17 -4.99 -1.23 10.06
CA ARG A 17 -3.70 -1.95 10.05
C ARG A 17 -2.82 -1.58 8.86
N TYR A 18 -3.40 -1.45 7.66
CA TYR A 18 -2.65 -1.14 6.44
C TYR A 18 -2.04 0.26 6.45
N ALA A 19 -2.64 1.25 7.11
CA ALA A 19 -2.03 2.57 7.24
C ALA A 19 -0.85 2.54 8.21
N LEU A 20 -0.95 1.75 9.28
CA LEU A 20 0.07 1.60 10.32
C LEU A 20 1.31 0.82 9.85
N THR A 21 1.13 -0.13 8.92
CA THR A 21 2.24 -0.89 8.32
C THR A 21 2.92 -0.18 7.15
N LYS A 22 2.43 0.99 6.71
CA LYS A 22 3.07 1.75 5.62
C LYS A 22 4.35 2.43 6.12
N GLY A 23 5.42 2.28 5.35
CA GLY A 23 6.71 2.92 5.63
C GLY A 23 6.61 4.45 5.76
N VAL A 24 5.71 5.12 5.04
CA VAL A 24 5.49 6.57 5.16
C VAL A 24 5.01 6.94 6.57
N THR A 25 4.02 6.22 7.10
CA THR A 25 3.49 6.44 8.45
C THR A 25 4.57 6.18 9.51
N GLN A 26 5.33 5.09 9.35
CA GLN A 26 6.41 4.74 10.28
C GLN A 26 7.54 5.76 10.26
N GLN A 27 7.93 6.26 9.07
CA GLN A 27 8.92 7.34 8.93
C GLN A 27 8.43 8.65 9.56
N GLN A 28 7.14 8.97 9.44
CA GLN A 28 6.55 10.13 10.11
C GLN A 28 6.65 9.99 11.63
N ILE A 29 6.28 8.83 12.18
CA ILE A 29 6.39 8.56 13.62
C ILE A 29 7.85 8.67 14.08
N LYS A 30 8.78 8.08 13.33
CA LYS A 30 10.22 8.19 13.61
C LYS A 30 10.70 9.63 13.63
N LYS A 31 10.30 10.43 12.65
CA LYS A 31 10.72 11.83 12.53
C LYS A 31 10.13 12.72 13.62
N GLU A 32 8.86 12.53 13.97
CA GLU A 32 8.15 13.39 14.91
C GLU A 32 8.41 13.02 16.37
N TYR A 33 8.53 11.73 16.68
CA TYR A 33 8.62 11.23 18.05
C TYR A 33 9.98 10.60 18.39
N ASN A 34 10.93 10.54 17.45
CA ASN A 34 12.22 9.86 17.63
C ASN A 34 12.06 8.42 18.16
N ALA A 35 11.06 7.71 17.61
CA ALA A 35 10.75 6.33 17.93
C ALA A 35 10.78 5.48 16.66
N ASP A 36 11.55 4.40 16.67
CA ASP A 36 11.62 3.44 15.58
C ASP A 36 10.41 2.52 15.64
N VAL A 37 9.72 2.33 14.50
CA VAL A 37 8.54 1.48 14.37
C VAL A 37 8.81 0.42 13.33
N THR A 38 8.69 -0.86 13.71
CA THR A 38 8.86 -2.00 12.80
C THR A 38 7.62 -2.88 12.85
N THR A 39 7.15 -3.35 11.70
CA THR A 39 6.07 -4.35 11.65
C THR A 39 6.64 -5.76 11.81
N ARG A 40 6.06 -6.57 12.70
CA ARG A 40 6.46 -7.95 12.98
C ARG A 40 5.24 -8.87 13.07
N GLY A 41 5.49 -10.17 12.98
CA GLY A 41 4.44 -11.20 13.00
C GLY A 41 3.64 -11.29 11.69
N LYS A 42 2.57 -12.06 11.72
CA LYS A 42 1.74 -12.38 10.55
C LYS A 42 0.27 -12.07 10.81
N TYR A 43 -0.44 -11.64 9.77
CA TYR A 43 -1.88 -11.42 9.89
C TYR A 43 -2.63 -12.76 9.96
N TYR A 44 -3.44 -12.90 11.01
CA TYR A 44 -4.31 -14.04 11.23
C TYR A 44 -5.77 -13.59 11.27
N PRO A 45 -6.59 -13.87 10.23
CA PRO A 45 -8.02 -13.61 10.29
C PRO A 45 -8.72 -14.46 11.36
N ASP A 46 -8.15 -15.62 11.67
CA ASP A 46 -8.51 -16.49 12.78
C ASP A 46 -7.32 -16.59 13.74
N ARG A 47 -7.41 -15.89 14.88
CA ARG A 47 -6.32 -15.79 15.87
C ARG A 47 -5.88 -17.13 16.45
N SER A 48 -6.73 -18.15 16.42
CA SER A 48 -6.39 -19.48 16.97
C SER A 48 -5.22 -20.15 16.24
N ARG A 49 -4.88 -19.67 15.04
CA ARG A 49 -3.77 -20.18 14.22
C ARG A 49 -2.42 -19.58 14.58
N ALA A 50 -2.38 -18.53 15.40
CA ALA A 50 -1.13 -17.92 15.82
C ALA A 50 -0.42 -18.79 16.87
N THR A 51 0.91 -18.76 16.85
CA THR A 51 1.74 -19.51 17.80
C THR A 51 2.80 -18.58 18.41
N SER A 52 3.54 -19.06 19.40
CA SER A 52 4.65 -18.29 19.98
C SER A 52 5.77 -18.05 18.97
N ASP A 53 6.05 -19.00 18.07
CA ASP A 53 7.05 -18.86 17.01
C ASP A 53 6.56 -18.05 15.80
N ASP A 54 5.25 -18.02 15.56
CA ASP A 54 4.62 -17.24 14.49
C ASP A 54 3.48 -16.36 15.08
N PRO A 55 3.85 -15.24 15.74
CA PRO A 55 2.90 -14.42 16.49
C PRO A 55 2.01 -13.57 15.59
N PRO A 56 0.86 -13.08 16.10
CA PRO A 56 -0.01 -12.17 15.37
C PRO A 56 0.69 -10.86 14.96
N LEU A 57 0.14 -10.23 13.93
CA LEU A 57 0.64 -8.97 13.40
C LEU A 57 0.65 -7.88 14.49
N HIS A 58 1.84 -7.34 14.75
CA HIS A 58 2.05 -6.27 15.72
C HIS A 58 3.08 -5.25 15.22
N LEU A 59 3.04 -4.06 15.80
CA LEU A 59 4.10 -3.07 15.68
C LEU A 59 5.05 -3.19 16.87
N HIS A 60 6.34 -3.23 16.59
CA HIS A 60 7.40 -3.11 17.57
C HIS A 60 7.91 -1.67 17.58
N ILE A 61 7.76 -0.97 18.70
CA ILE A 61 8.18 0.41 18.87
C ILE A 61 9.36 0.49 19.83
N THR A 62 10.44 1.13 19.41
CA THR A 62 11.61 1.38 20.24
C THR A 62 11.95 2.87 20.32
N ALA A 63 12.38 3.35 21.48
CA ALA A 63 12.83 4.73 21.64
C ALA A 63 13.92 4.87 22.70
N ALA A 64 14.74 5.92 22.59
CA ALA A 64 15.80 6.20 23.55
C ALA A 64 15.28 6.70 24.92
N THR A 65 14.05 7.22 24.98
CA THR A 65 13.44 7.73 26.22
C THR A 65 11.99 7.25 26.34
N GLN A 66 11.53 7.05 27.58
CA GLN A 66 10.13 6.70 27.86
C GLN A 66 9.16 7.76 27.31
N ALA A 67 9.52 9.04 27.38
CA ALA A 67 8.67 10.13 26.87
C ALA A 67 8.46 10.05 25.35
N ASN A 68 9.50 9.71 24.58
CA ASN A 68 9.40 9.51 23.13
C ASN A 68 8.54 8.28 22.80
N LEU A 69 8.72 7.20 23.56
CA LEU A 69 7.93 5.99 23.42
C LEU A 69 6.44 6.25 23.70
N ASP A 70 6.12 6.91 24.82
CA ASP A 70 4.74 7.23 25.22
C ASP A 70 4.05 8.13 24.18
N ALA A 71 4.76 9.13 23.66
CA ALA A 71 4.23 10.00 22.61
C ALA A 71 3.97 9.25 21.30
N ALA A 72 4.87 8.34 20.91
CA ALA A 72 4.69 7.49 19.73
C ALA A 72 3.53 6.50 19.90
N ILE A 73 3.40 5.87 21.07
CA ILE A 73 2.29 4.96 21.42
C ILE A 73 0.97 5.72 21.34
N LYS A 74 0.89 6.92 21.93
CA LYS A 74 -0.30 7.76 21.86
C LYS A 74 -0.70 8.02 20.41
N ARG A 75 0.25 8.41 19.56
CA ARG A 75 -0.04 8.66 18.13
C ARG A 75 -0.51 7.40 17.41
N ILE A 76 0.14 6.26 17.63
CA ILE A 76 -0.29 4.99 17.02
C ILE A 76 -1.71 4.62 17.45
N ASN A 77 -2.06 4.78 18.72
CA ASN A 77 -3.41 4.53 19.22
C ASN A 77 -4.45 5.44 18.56
N GLU A 78 -4.13 6.72 18.34
CA GLU A 78 -5.00 7.63 17.56
C GLU A 78 -5.20 7.09 16.13
N LEU A 79 -4.11 6.77 15.43
CA LEU A 79 -4.13 6.21 14.07
C LEU A 79 -4.91 4.89 13.98
N MET A 80 -4.94 4.08 15.04
CA MET A 80 -5.72 2.83 15.10
C MET A 80 -7.24 3.07 15.11
N THR A 81 -7.66 4.22 15.61
CA THR A 81 -9.08 4.60 15.74
C THR A 81 -9.57 5.53 14.64
N GLU A 82 -8.65 6.17 13.89
CA GLU A 82 -8.99 7.03 12.75
C GLU A 82 -9.62 6.23 11.60
N GLU A 83 -10.61 6.83 10.93
CA GLU A 83 -11.33 6.19 9.82
C GLU A 83 -10.40 5.92 8.62
N PRO A 84 -10.45 4.71 8.01
CA PRO A 84 -9.62 4.36 6.86
C PRO A 84 -10.02 5.20 5.64
N GLY A 85 -9.27 6.28 5.40
CA GLY A 85 -9.53 7.22 4.30
C GLY A 85 -8.96 8.63 4.51
N ALA A 86 -8.58 9.00 5.74
CA ALA A 86 -8.13 10.35 6.07
C ALA A 86 -6.68 10.70 5.67
N TYR A 87 -5.81 9.71 5.39
CA TYR A 87 -4.37 9.95 5.11
C TYR A 87 -4.04 10.27 3.64
N THR A 88 -4.97 10.89 2.91
CA THR A 88 -4.66 11.57 1.66
C THR A 88 -4.76 13.09 1.79
N ALA A 89 -4.28 13.70 2.87
CA ALA A 89 -3.87 15.11 2.88
C ALA A 89 -3.36 15.55 4.26
N THR A 90 -2.08 15.37 4.52
CA THR A 90 -1.32 16.42 5.24
C THR A 90 -0.58 17.26 4.23
N SER A 91 -1.35 17.97 3.41
CA SER A 91 -0.82 19.17 2.75
C SER A 91 -0.63 20.25 3.82
N PRO A 92 0.54 20.90 3.93
CA PRO A 92 0.68 22.13 4.71
C PRO A 92 -0.32 23.19 4.20
N PRO A 93 -0.74 24.14 5.07
CA PRO A 93 -1.73 25.15 4.72
C PRO A 93 -1.34 25.95 3.46
N PRO A 94 -2.31 26.51 2.71
CA PRO A 94 -2.10 27.09 1.40
C PRO A 94 -1.47 28.49 1.53
N SER A 95 -0.18 28.55 1.86
CA SER A 95 0.62 29.74 1.61
C SER A 95 1.52 29.45 0.41
N GLN A 96 1.04 29.91 -0.75
CA GLN A 96 1.81 30.17 -1.97
C GLN A 96 2.89 29.12 -2.29
N ARG A 97 2.51 28.05 -2.98
CA ARG A 97 3.49 27.28 -3.74
C ARG A 97 3.05 27.20 -5.19
N ASP A 98 3.94 27.73 -6.01
CA ASP A 98 3.93 27.75 -7.45
C ASP A 98 3.41 26.43 -8.04
N PHE A 99 2.61 26.59 -9.10
CA PHE A 99 2.18 25.54 -10.00
C PHE A 99 3.38 24.79 -10.58
N ARG A 100 3.91 23.83 -9.83
CA ARG A 100 4.59 22.68 -10.40
C ARG A 100 3.85 21.45 -9.90
N PRO A 101 3.10 20.75 -10.77
CA PRO A 101 2.67 19.39 -10.49
C PRO A 101 3.93 18.61 -10.13
N ARG A 102 4.06 18.25 -8.86
CA ARG A 102 5.08 17.31 -8.42
C ARG A 102 4.58 15.98 -8.98
N GLU A 103 4.99 15.64 -10.20
CA GLU A 103 4.86 14.30 -10.75
C GLU A 103 5.47 13.36 -9.72
N ARG A 104 4.62 12.76 -8.88
CA ARG A 104 4.94 11.49 -8.28
C ARG A 104 5.05 10.58 -9.50
N SER A 105 6.27 10.33 -9.97
CA SER A 105 6.51 9.25 -10.92
C SER A 105 6.19 7.97 -10.16
N ILE A 106 4.90 7.62 -10.16
CA ILE A 106 4.46 6.26 -9.84
C ILE A 106 5.26 5.41 -10.82
N LEU A 107 6.18 4.60 -10.31
CA LEU A 107 7.02 3.72 -11.11
C LEU A 107 6.09 2.79 -11.87
N SER A 108 5.79 3.15 -13.11
CA SER A 108 4.86 2.43 -13.96
C SER A 108 5.66 1.52 -14.88
N GLU A 109 5.49 0.22 -14.74
CA GLU A 109 6.09 -0.75 -15.65
C GLU A 109 5.05 -1.25 -16.66
N LYS A 110 5.45 -1.40 -17.92
CA LYS A 110 4.61 -1.93 -18.98
C LYS A 110 5.12 -3.29 -19.43
N VAL A 111 4.29 -4.31 -19.27
CA VAL A 111 4.58 -5.67 -19.74
C VAL A 111 3.76 -5.91 -21.00
N PHE A 112 4.43 -5.83 -22.16
CA PHE A 112 3.81 -6.08 -23.45
C PHE A 112 3.54 -7.57 -23.66
N LEU A 113 2.41 -7.87 -24.28
CA LEU A 113 2.00 -9.22 -24.59
C LEU A 113 2.68 -9.65 -25.89
N THR A 114 3.38 -10.80 -25.86
CA THR A 114 4.21 -11.27 -26.98
C THR A 114 3.47 -12.19 -27.96
N PHE A 115 2.15 -12.34 -27.83
CA PHE A 115 1.36 -13.19 -28.74
C PHE A 115 0.67 -12.37 -29.82
N GLU A 116 0.55 -12.99 -31.00
CA GLU A 116 -0.20 -12.41 -32.11
C GLU A 116 -1.71 -12.54 -31.90
N PRO A 117 -2.52 -11.54 -32.30
CA PRO A 117 -3.97 -11.63 -32.25
C PRO A 117 -4.47 -12.82 -33.09
N THR A 118 -4.85 -13.90 -32.42
CA THR A 118 -5.40 -15.08 -33.09
C THR A 118 -6.92 -14.92 -33.25
N PRO A 119 -7.49 -15.13 -34.45
CA PRO A 119 -8.94 -15.11 -34.63
C PRO A 119 -9.65 -16.04 -33.64
N GLY A 120 -10.64 -15.53 -32.90
CA GLY A 120 -11.39 -16.30 -31.88
C GLY A 120 -10.72 -16.39 -30.51
N PHE A 121 -9.50 -15.88 -30.33
CA PHE A 121 -8.84 -15.84 -29.02
C PHE A 121 -8.99 -14.46 -28.37
N HIS A 122 -9.94 -14.35 -27.44
CA HIS A 122 -10.13 -13.14 -26.65
C HIS A 122 -9.14 -13.12 -25.47
N VAL A 123 -8.04 -12.42 -25.66
CA VAL A 123 -6.93 -12.28 -24.72
C VAL A 123 -7.36 -11.69 -23.38
N LYS A 124 -8.07 -10.56 -23.41
CA LYS A 124 -8.48 -9.78 -22.23
C LYS A 124 -9.19 -10.64 -21.16
N PRO A 125 -10.28 -11.38 -21.46
CA PRO A 125 -10.95 -12.20 -20.45
C PRO A 125 -10.07 -13.33 -19.90
N LYS A 126 -9.08 -13.82 -20.66
CA LYS A 126 -8.11 -14.82 -20.18
C LYS A 126 -7.11 -14.21 -19.20
N LEU A 127 -6.67 -12.98 -19.42
CA LEU A 127 -5.81 -12.22 -18.49
C LEU A 127 -6.55 -11.84 -17.20
N ILE A 128 -7.82 -11.42 -17.31
CA ILE A 128 -8.65 -11.03 -16.17
C ILE A 128 -9.00 -12.26 -15.31
N GLY A 129 -9.30 -13.38 -15.94
CA GLY A 129 -9.79 -14.59 -15.29
C GLY A 129 -11.25 -14.48 -14.84
N PRO A 130 -11.87 -15.58 -14.38
CA PRO A 130 -13.25 -15.58 -13.89
C PRO A 130 -13.45 -14.53 -12.80
N GLN A 131 -14.39 -13.60 -12.98
CA GLN A 131 -14.68 -12.51 -12.03
C GLN A 131 -13.47 -11.64 -11.65
N GLY A 132 -12.43 -11.60 -12.50
CA GLY A 132 -11.20 -10.86 -12.22
C GLY A 132 -10.23 -11.56 -11.28
N ALA A 133 -10.41 -12.88 -11.03
CA ALA A 133 -9.63 -13.60 -10.04
C ALA A 133 -8.11 -13.49 -10.23
N PHE A 134 -7.61 -13.51 -11.47
CA PHE A 134 -6.16 -13.49 -11.72
C PHE A 134 -5.56 -12.11 -11.47
N VAL A 135 -6.20 -11.05 -11.97
CA VAL A 135 -5.79 -9.67 -11.71
C VAL A 135 -5.88 -9.34 -10.22
N LYS A 136 -6.98 -9.73 -9.56
CA LYS A 136 -7.17 -9.53 -8.12
C LYS A 136 -6.12 -10.28 -7.30
N HIS A 137 -5.76 -11.50 -7.70
CA HIS A 137 -4.72 -12.26 -7.03
C HIS A 137 -3.37 -11.52 -7.07
N ILE A 138 -2.93 -11.06 -8.24
CA ILE A 138 -1.69 -10.29 -8.38
C ILE A 138 -1.75 -9.00 -7.53
N GLN A 139 -2.87 -8.28 -7.59
CA GLN A 139 -3.07 -7.06 -6.81
C GLN A 139 -3.04 -7.32 -5.29
N ASN A 140 -3.65 -8.42 -4.84
CA ASN A 140 -3.69 -8.80 -3.43
C ASN A 140 -2.32 -9.27 -2.91
N GLU A 141 -1.56 -9.99 -3.73
CA GLU A 141 -0.25 -10.53 -3.33
C GLU A 141 0.86 -9.49 -3.40
N THR A 142 0.87 -8.64 -4.42
CA THR A 142 1.98 -7.70 -4.68
C THR A 142 1.69 -6.28 -4.20
N GLY A 143 0.41 -5.94 -3.98
CA GLY A 143 -0.01 -4.54 -3.73
C GLY A 143 0.10 -3.63 -4.95
N ALA A 144 0.59 -4.14 -6.08
CA ALA A 144 0.66 -3.40 -7.33
C ALA A 144 -0.73 -3.29 -7.96
N ARG A 145 -1.03 -2.14 -8.57
CA ARG A 145 -2.22 -1.96 -9.38
C ARG A 145 -1.92 -2.42 -10.79
N VAL A 146 -2.58 -3.51 -11.18
CA VAL A 146 -2.52 -4.05 -12.55
C VAL A 146 -3.72 -3.57 -13.36
N THR A 147 -3.47 -2.97 -14.51
CA THR A 147 -4.49 -2.51 -15.47
C THR A 147 -4.14 -3.00 -16.87
N ILE A 148 -5.12 -3.51 -17.62
CA ILE A 148 -4.92 -3.89 -19.03
C ILE A 148 -5.17 -2.66 -19.88
N ARG A 149 -4.20 -2.25 -20.71
CA ARG A 149 -4.26 -1.08 -21.59
C ARG A 149 -3.83 -1.43 -23.02
N GLY A 150 -3.90 -0.46 -23.92
CA GLY A 150 -3.55 -0.61 -25.34
C GLY A 150 -4.73 -1.05 -26.21
N GLN A 151 -4.45 -1.29 -27.48
CA GLN A 151 -5.45 -1.63 -28.50
C GLN A 151 -6.25 -2.89 -28.14
N GLY A 152 -7.59 -2.81 -28.24
CA GLY A 152 -8.51 -3.91 -27.96
C GLY A 152 -8.68 -4.23 -26.47
N SER A 153 -8.12 -3.40 -25.58
CA SER A 153 -8.24 -3.57 -24.12
C SER A 153 -9.57 -3.10 -23.56
N GLY A 154 -10.32 -2.25 -24.26
CA GLY A 154 -11.50 -1.55 -23.75
C GLY A 154 -11.19 -0.50 -22.70
N TYR A 155 -9.92 -0.18 -22.46
CA TYR A 155 -9.51 0.84 -21.49
C TYR A 155 -9.33 2.18 -22.18
N ILE A 156 -10.21 3.13 -21.86
CA ILE A 156 -10.19 4.48 -22.41
C ILE A 156 -9.33 5.39 -21.52
N GLU A 157 -8.33 6.04 -22.09
CA GLU A 157 -7.51 6.99 -21.37
C GLU A 157 -8.25 8.32 -21.18
N VAL A 158 -8.25 8.84 -19.96
CA VAL A 158 -8.95 10.09 -19.61
C VAL A 158 -8.40 11.28 -20.41
N ALA A 159 -7.11 11.27 -20.74
CA ALA A 159 -6.45 12.36 -21.46
C ALA A 159 -6.84 12.43 -22.95
N THR A 160 -7.00 11.28 -23.60
CA THR A 160 -7.22 11.20 -25.06
C THR A 160 -8.67 10.85 -25.42
N GLY A 161 -9.45 10.34 -24.47
CA GLY A 161 -10.81 9.85 -24.69
C GLY A 161 -10.86 8.62 -25.59
N LYS A 162 -9.72 7.98 -25.86
CA LYS A 162 -9.59 6.79 -26.71
C LYS A 162 -8.73 5.74 -26.02
N GLU A 163 -8.74 4.52 -26.56
CA GLU A 163 -7.75 3.52 -26.18
C GLU A 163 -6.34 4.01 -26.57
N ALA A 164 -5.33 3.58 -25.83
CA ALA A 164 -3.96 3.88 -26.18
C ALA A 164 -3.59 3.22 -27.53
N GLU A 165 -2.85 3.95 -28.37
CA GLU A 165 -2.41 3.47 -29.69
C GLU A 165 -1.36 2.36 -29.60
N GLU A 166 -0.79 2.12 -28.41
CA GLU A 166 0.18 1.07 -28.19
C GLU A 166 -0.46 -0.33 -28.15
N PRO A 167 0.31 -1.40 -28.45
CA PRO A 167 -0.17 -2.77 -28.34
C PRO A 167 -0.73 -3.10 -26.95
N MET A 168 -1.62 -4.09 -26.88
CA MET A 168 -2.19 -4.53 -25.61
C MET A 168 -1.07 -4.94 -24.63
N HIS A 169 -1.13 -4.39 -23.43
CA HIS A 169 -0.11 -4.61 -22.39
C HIS A 169 -0.73 -4.53 -20.99
N LEU A 170 0.00 -5.08 -20.02
CA LEU A 170 -0.28 -4.88 -18.60
C LEU A 170 0.49 -3.65 -18.11
N SER A 171 -0.23 -2.68 -17.58
CA SER A 171 0.32 -1.53 -16.86
C SER A 171 0.29 -1.84 -15.37
N ILE A 172 1.48 -1.86 -14.75
CA ILE A 172 1.71 -2.16 -13.34
C ILE A 172 2.17 -0.86 -12.68
N THR A 173 1.49 -0.44 -11.62
CA THR A 173 1.74 0.82 -10.89
C THR A 173 1.62 0.66 -9.39
#